data_AF-A0A9W6QZF5-F1
#
_entry.id   AF-A0A9W6QZF5-F1
#
_cell.length_a   1.000
_cell.length_b   1.000
_cell.length_c   1.000
_cell.angle_alpha   90.00
_cell.angle_beta   90.00
_cell.angle_gamma   90.00
#
_symmetry.space_group_name_H-M   'P 1'
#
loop_
_entity.id
_entity.type
_entity.pdbx_description
1 polymer ?
#
loop_
_entity_poly.entity_id
_entity_poly.type
_entity_poly.pdbx_seq_one_letter_code
_entity_poly.pdbx_strand_id
1 'polypeptide(L)'
;MGSGARRLLTTTRPATALSAEDTDHTATRTTPDAGIPVRPKPARIRQSSQPMSPQEQDFHDRLARQRQNMRASRCPTCGNEPVEARARWQQRQDLAITWLCPDPQHPSAVVERHHCAQCQPHQHIQAIACPLCGDGPIVAGALADATPDEHTIPAPVRQWLEQHGWSQDPEHAMVCPDHQPVPS
;
A
#
# COMPACT_ATOMS: atom_id res chain seq x y z
N MET A 1 -0.21 -6.02 -54.62
CA MET A 1 0.10 -4.78 -55.36
C MET A 1 0.18 -3.64 -54.36
N GLY A 2 1.29 -2.89 -54.35
CA GLY A 2 1.57 -1.66 -53.56
C GLY A 2 1.91 -1.87 -52.08
N SER A 3 3.18 -1.95 -51.63
CA SER A 3 4.21 -0.89 -51.47
C SER A 3 3.74 0.23 -50.54
N GLY A 4 4.25 0.36 -49.31
CA GLY A 4 5.57 0.90 -48.91
C GLY A 4 5.33 1.73 -47.61
N ALA A 5 6.27 2.11 -46.76
CA ALA A 5 7.71 2.03 -46.73
C ALA A 5 8.17 2.19 -45.27
N ARG A 6 9.26 1.49 -44.92
CA ARG A 6 10.12 1.73 -43.75
C ARG A 6 10.65 3.18 -43.75
N ARG A 7 10.87 3.74 -42.56
CA ARG A 7 12.07 4.55 -42.25
C ARG A 7 12.38 4.50 -40.75
N LEU A 8 13.56 3.95 -40.45
CA LEU A 8 14.34 4.12 -39.23
C LEU A 8 14.98 5.52 -39.28
N LEU A 9 15.00 6.24 -38.15
CA LEU A 9 15.95 7.32 -37.93
C LEU A 9 16.40 7.32 -36.45
N THR A 10 17.58 6.77 -36.23
CA THR A 10 18.53 7.07 -35.16
C THR A 10 19.10 8.48 -35.31
N THR A 11 19.18 9.24 -34.21
CA THR A 11 20.10 10.38 -34.00
C THR A 11 20.32 10.50 -32.48
N THR A 12 21.43 10.02 -31.92
CA THR A 12 22.74 10.69 -31.71
C THR A 12 22.73 11.80 -30.67
N ARG A 13 23.40 11.53 -29.53
CA ARG A 13 23.85 12.50 -28.50
C ARG A 13 24.84 13.49 -29.10
N PRO A 14 24.87 14.73 -28.59
CA PRO A 14 26.13 15.44 -28.38
C PRO A 14 26.56 15.42 -26.91
N ALA A 15 27.87 15.38 -26.72
CA ALA A 15 28.59 15.55 -25.48
C ALA A 15 29.48 16.80 -25.61
N THR A 16 29.43 17.70 -24.64
CA THR A 16 30.46 18.71 -24.30
C THR A 16 30.02 19.33 -22.95
N ALA A 17 30.68 19.09 -21.82
CA ALA A 17 32.04 19.40 -21.36
C ALA A 17 32.13 20.78 -20.63
N LEU A 18 32.66 20.69 -19.40
CA LEU A 18 33.56 21.62 -18.70
C LEU A 18 32.98 22.93 -18.12
N SER A 19 33.02 23.03 -16.79
CA SER A 19 33.86 23.98 -16.02
C SER A 19 33.15 24.54 -14.78
N ALA A 20 33.72 24.26 -13.62
CA ALA A 20 33.69 25.08 -12.40
C ALA A 20 34.81 24.50 -11.52
N GLU A 21 36.06 24.87 -11.80
CA GLU A 21 36.75 25.98 -11.13
C GLU A 21 36.99 25.67 -9.65
N ASP A 22 38.12 24.98 -9.49
CA ASP A 22 38.98 24.92 -8.34
C ASP A 22 39.18 26.33 -7.75
N THR A 23 38.91 26.49 -6.46
CA THR A 23 39.43 27.62 -5.70
C THR A 23 40.04 27.10 -4.41
N ASP A 24 41.32 26.78 -4.53
CA ASP A 24 42.27 26.68 -3.42
C ASP A 24 42.28 28.00 -2.63
N HIS A 25 41.78 27.96 -1.40
CA HIS A 25 42.03 28.98 -0.38
C HIS A 25 42.67 28.30 0.83
N THR A 26 43.97 28.04 0.70
CA THR A 26 44.89 27.88 1.82
C THR A 26 44.99 29.19 2.60
N ALA A 27 44.52 29.25 3.86
CA ALA A 27 45.14 30.09 4.89
C ALA A 27 44.63 29.79 6.33
N THR A 28 45.60 29.45 7.17
CA THR A 28 45.74 29.79 8.60
C THR A 28 44.95 29.02 9.67
N ARG A 29 45.70 28.13 10.33
CA ARG A 29 45.44 27.58 11.66
C ARG A 29 45.57 28.70 12.72
N THR A 30 44.45 29.02 13.38
CA THR A 30 44.42 29.83 14.61
C THR A 30 43.56 29.10 15.65
N THR A 31 44.21 28.47 16.63
CA THR A 31 43.64 28.16 17.95
C THR A 31 43.77 29.41 18.82
N PRO A 32 42.72 29.87 19.51
CA PRO A 32 42.30 29.28 20.79
C PRO A 32 40.74 29.22 20.88
N ASP A 33 40.10 28.46 21.75
CA ASP A 33 40.06 28.59 23.21
C ASP A 33 39.23 27.40 23.73
N ALA A 34 39.57 26.88 24.90
CA ALA A 34 38.94 25.71 25.49
C ALA A 34 37.53 26.05 26.00
N GLY A 35 36.57 26.11 25.07
CA GLY A 35 35.15 26.19 25.36
C GLY A 35 34.65 24.89 26.00
N ILE A 36 34.09 25.04 27.20
CA ILE A 36 33.43 24.03 28.03
C ILE A 36 32.69 22.99 27.17
N PRO A 37 32.93 21.67 27.36
CA PRO A 37 32.14 20.67 26.66
C PRO A 37 30.68 20.78 27.13
N VAL A 38 29.82 21.32 26.28
CA VAL A 38 28.37 21.19 26.43
C VAL A 38 28.08 19.71 26.28
N ARG A 39 27.97 19.02 27.42
CA ARG A 39 27.53 17.62 27.45
C ARG A 39 26.16 17.58 26.75
N PRO A 40 26.00 16.85 25.62
CA PRO A 40 24.69 16.69 25.02
C PRO A 40 23.77 16.10 26.09
N LYS A 41 22.67 16.79 26.38
CA LYS A 41 21.62 16.23 27.23
C LYS A 41 21.25 14.87 26.61
N PRO A 42 21.35 13.76 27.36
CA PRO A 42 20.92 12.49 26.81
C PRO A 42 19.47 12.67 26.35
N ALA A 43 19.18 12.31 25.10
CA ALA A 43 17.82 12.21 24.62
C ALA A 43 17.09 11.35 25.64
N ARG A 44 16.15 11.95 26.38
CA ARG A 44 15.32 11.22 27.31
C ARG A 44 14.52 10.26 26.45
N ILE A 45 14.95 9.00 26.40
CA ILE A 45 14.17 7.91 25.84
C ILE A 45 12.84 8.01 26.57
N ARG A 46 11.80 8.43 25.85
CA ARG A 46 10.44 8.48 26.39
C ARG A 46 10.14 7.04 26.79
N GLN A 47 10.10 6.77 28.09
CA GLN A 47 9.65 5.49 28.60
C GLN A 47 8.18 5.40 28.22
N SER A 48 7.90 4.71 27.11
CA SER A 48 6.55 4.37 26.67
C SER A 48 5.98 3.32 27.64
N SER A 49 5.69 3.73 28.86
CA SER A 49 5.03 2.91 29.88
C SER A 49 3.51 3.09 29.87
N GLN A 50 2.97 3.95 29.01
CA GLN A 50 1.53 3.93 28.73
C GLN A 50 1.22 2.74 27.82
N PRO A 51 0.25 1.87 28.18
CA PRO A 51 -0.29 0.92 27.23
C PRO A 51 -0.84 1.70 26.04
N MET A 52 -0.55 1.21 24.83
CA MET A 52 -1.11 1.77 23.60
C MET A 52 -2.63 1.82 23.74
N SER A 53 -3.24 2.90 23.24
CA SER A 53 -4.70 2.95 23.13
C SER A 53 -5.20 1.82 22.19
N PRO A 54 -6.46 1.38 22.33
CA PRO A 54 -7.03 0.40 21.41
C PRO A 54 -6.91 0.80 19.93
N GLN A 55 -7.07 2.11 19.63
CA GLN A 55 -6.92 2.64 18.27
C GLN A 55 -5.48 2.51 17.74
N GLU A 56 -4.47 2.79 18.56
CA GLU A 56 -3.06 2.61 18.19
C GLU A 56 -2.71 1.13 18.00
N GLN A 57 -3.27 0.24 18.83
CA GLN A 57 -3.12 -1.20 18.68
C GLN A 57 -3.70 -1.71 17.36
N ASP A 58 -4.92 -1.30 17.01
CA ASP A 58 -5.55 -1.67 15.75
C ASP A 58 -4.74 -1.19 14.54
N PHE A 59 -4.23 0.05 14.57
CA PHE A 59 -3.35 0.57 13.53
C PHE A 59 -2.07 -0.26 13.39
N HIS A 60 -1.44 -0.61 14.51
CA HIS A 60 -0.24 -1.45 14.52
C HIS A 60 -0.50 -2.84 13.96
N ASP A 61 -1.61 -3.47 14.35
CA ASP A 61 -1.99 -4.81 13.89
C ASP A 61 -2.33 -4.81 12.39
N ARG A 62 -3.01 -3.77 11.88
CA ARG A 62 -3.24 -3.58 10.44
C ARG A 62 -1.93 -3.44 9.67
N LEU A 63 -1.03 -2.58 10.12
CA LEU A 63 0.26 -2.39 9.48
C LEU A 63 1.11 -3.67 9.55
N ALA A 64 1.00 -4.46 10.62
CA ALA A 64 1.65 -5.75 10.74
C ALA A 64 1.11 -6.75 9.71
N ARG A 65 -0.21 -6.86 9.55
CA ARG A 65 -0.85 -7.69 8.50
C ARG A 65 -0.44 -7.24 7.10
N GLN A 66 -0.50 -5.94 6.82
CA GLN A 66 -0.06 -5.37 5.54
C GLN A 66 1.42 -5.70 5.25
N ARG A 67 2.30 -5.54 6.26
CA ARG A 67 3.72 -5.90 6.14
C ARG A 67 3.93 -7.40 5.93
N GLN A 68 3.13 -8.24 6.57
CA GLN A 68 3.19 -9.69 6.39
C GLN A 68 2.75 -10.10 4.98
N ASN A 69 1.69 -9.49 4.45
CA ASN A 69 1.24 -9.69 3.07
C ASN A 69 2.29 -9.19 2.07
N MET A 70 2.89 -8.04 2.34
CA MET A 70 4.05 -7.52 1.60
C MET A 70 5.32 -8.36 1.77
N ARG A 71 5.39 -9.30 2.71
CA ARG A 71 6.50 -10.27 2.81
C ARG A 71 6.15 -11.60 2.15
N ALA A 72 4.87 -11.88 1.89
CA ALA A 72 4.46 -13.07 1.19
C ALA A 72 5.02 -13.05 -0.24
N SER A 73 6.02 -13.90 -0.49
CA SER A 73 6.61 -14.08 -1.81
C SER A 73 5.89 -15.13 -2.63
N ARG A 74 5.07 -15.98 -1.99
CA ARG A 74 4.40 -17.14 -2.59
C ARG A 74 2.89 -16.93 -2.61
N CYS A 75 2.27 -17.17 -3.78
CA CYS A 75 0.82 -17.13 -3.90
C CYS A 75 0.17 -18.25 -3.07
N PRO A 76 -0.80 -17.97 -2.18
CA PRO A 76 -1.46 -18.99 -1.37
C PRO A 76 -2.38 -19.90 -2.19
N THR A 77 -2.78 -19.48 -3.39
CA THR A 77 -3.68 -20.25 -4.27
C THR A 77 -2.92 -21.25 -5.14
N CYS A 78 -1.93 -20.78 -5.92
CA CYS A 78 -1.21 -21.64 -6.88
C CYS A 78 0.23 -21.98 -6.45
N GLY A 79 0.73 -21.39 -5.37
CA GLY A 79 2.09 -21.61 -4.91
C GLY A 79 3.18 -20.94 -5.76
N ASN A 80 2.83 -20.10 -6.75
CA ASN A 80 3.79 -19.37 -7.57
C ASN A 80 4.69 -18.47 -6.71
N GLU A 81 5.99 -18.55 -6.92
CA GLU A 81 7.01 -17.74 -6.26
C GLU A 81 8.04 -17.29 -7.30
N PRO A 82 7.90 -16.07 -7.86
CA PRO A 82 8.81 -15.59 -8.89
C PRO A 82 10.25 -15.52 -8.37
N VAL A 83 11.23 -15.77 -9.23
CA VAL A 83 12.66 -15.63 -8.88
C VAL A 83 13.13 -14.19 -9.15
N GLU A 84 12.67 -13.60 -10.25
CA GLU A 84 13.05 -12.25 -10.67
C GLU A 84 12.56 -11.18 -9.67
N ALA A 85 13.43 -10.23 -9.35
CA ALA A 85 13.15 -9.21 -8.35
C ALA A 85 11.91 -8.36 -8.68
N ARG A 86 11.75 -7.97 -9.95
CA ARG A 86 10.59 -7.20 -10.42
C ARG A 86 9.30 -8.01 -10.29
N ALA A 87 9.31 -9.26 -10.74
CA ALA A 87 8.14 -10.15 -10.65
C ALA A 87 7.76 -10.43 -9.19
N ARG A 88 8.74 -10.61 -8.28
CA ARG A 88 8.48 -10.72 -6.85
C ARG A 88 7.89 -9.45 -6.25
N TRP A 89 8.38 -8.28 -6.67
CA TRP A 89 7.82 -7.00 -6.22
C TRP A 89 6.37 -6.85 -6.66
N GLN A 90 6.06 -7.13 -7.92
CA GLN A 90 4.69 -7.08 -8.43
C GLN A 90 3.80 -8.07 -7.68
N GLN A 91 4.24 -9.32 -7.51
CA GLN A 91 3.45 -10.31 -6.78
C GLN A 91 3.16 -9.89 -5.33
N ARG A 92 4.09 -9.22 -4.65
CA ARG A 92 3.82 -8.65 -3.31
C ARG A 92 2.76 -7.54 -3.35
N GLN A 93 2.74 -6.72 -4.39
CA GLN A 93 1.68 -5.71 -4.55
C GLN A 93 0.33 -6.39 -4.75
N ASP A 94 0.26 -7.38 -5.64
CA ASP A 94 -0.98 -8.11 -5.91
C ASP A 94 -1.49 -8.83 -4.64
N LEU A 95 -0.58 -9.48 -3.88
CA LEU A 95 -0.91 -10.16 -2.63
C LEU A 95 -1.24 -9.22 -1.46
N ALA A 96 -0.92 -7.93 -1.56
CA ALA A 96 -1.35 -6.94 -0.58
C ALA A 96 -2.82 -6.55 -0.74
N ILE A 97 -3.44 -6.83 -1.89
CA ILE A 97 -4.85 -6.57 -2.14
C ILE A 97 -5.69 -7.61 -1.39
N THR A 98 -6.61 -7.14 -0.56
CA THR A 98 -7.63 -7.99 0.09
C THR A 98 -8.78 -8.23 -0.88
N TRP A 99 -9.07 -9.50 -1.14
CA TRP A 99 -10.23 -9.94 -1.91
C TRP A 99 -11.31 -10.49 -0.99
N LEU A 100 -12.54 -10.06 -1.18
CA LEU A 100 -13.73 -10.55 -0.48
C LEU A 100 -14.51 -11.47 -1.39
N CYS A 101 -14.42 -12.77 -1.11
CA CYS A 101 -15.06 -13.81 -1.90
C CYS A 101 -16.22 -14.44 -1.11
N PRO A 102 -17.25 -14.98 -1.79
CA PRO A 102 -18.24 -15.82 -1.13
C PRO A 102 -17.55 -17.02 -0.47
N ASP A 103 -17.94 -17.35 0.76
CA ASP A 103 -17.52 -18.61 1.38
C ASP A 103 -18.19 -19.79 0.63
N PRO A 104 -17.42 -20.73 0.05
CA PRO A 104 -17.98 -21.91 -0.60
C PRO A 104 -18.81 -22.79 0.33
N GLN A 105 -18.54 -22.76 1.64
CA GLN A 105 -19.27 -23.55 2.63
C GLN A 105 -20.48 -22.80 3.20
N HIS A 106 -20.44 -21.47 3.19
CA HIS A 106 -21.50 -20.60 3.71
C HIS A 106 -21.76 -19.44 2.75
N PRO A 107 -22.64 -19.59 1.74
CA PRO A 107 -22.84 -18.57 0.70
C PRO A 107 -23.26 -17.18 1.22
N SER A 108 -23.76 -17.09 2.44
CA SER A 108 -24.09 -15.83 3.14
C SER A 108 -22.92 -15.20 3.90
N ALA A 109 -21.73 -15.80 3.85
CA ALA A 109 -20.53 -15.33 4.52
C ALA A 109 -19.45 -14.92 3.52
N VAL A 110 -18.53 -14.08 4.00
CA VAL A 110 -17.40 -13.58 3.22
C VAL A 110 -16.11 -14.19 3.76
N VAL A 111 -15.23 -14.60 2.85
CA VAL A 111 -13.86 -15.00 3.18
C VAL A 111 -12.86 -14.05 2.52
N GLU A 112 -11.87 -13.64 3.31
CA GLU A 112 -10.72 -12.90 2.82
C GLU A 112 -9.77 -13.83 2.05
N ARG A 113 -9.33 -13.37 0.88
CA ARG A 113 -8.33 -14.05 0.04
C ARG A 113 -7.32 -13.07 -0.51
N HIS A 114 -6.16 -13.62 -0.88
CA HIS A 114 -5.10 -12.90 -1.59
C HIS A 114 -4.69 -13.70 -2.81
N HIS A 115 -4.53 -13.03 -3.94
CA HIS A 115 -4.25 -13.67 -5.22
C HIS A 115 -3.03 -13.02 -5.89
N CYS A 116 -2.24 -13.81 -6.60
CA CYS A 116 -1.33 -13.26 -7.60
C CYS A 116 -2.13 -12.86 -8.85
N ALA A 117 -1.52 -12.08 -9.74
CA ALA A 117 -2.12 -11.67 -11.02
C ALA A 117 -2.72 -12.82 -11.86
N GLN A 118 -2.21 -14.06 -11.74
CA GLN A 118 -2.75 -15.21 -12.47
C GLN A 118 -3.98 -15.84 -11.80
N CYS A 119 -4.11 -15.73 -10.48
CA CYS A 119 -5.16 -16.39 -9.71
C CYS A 119 -6.35 -15.49 -9.42
N GLN A 120 -6.21 -14.17 -9.63
CA GLN A 120 -7.26 -13.24 -9.31
C GLN A 120 -8.51 -13.49 -10.17
N PRO A 121 -9.71 -13.30 -9.63
CA PRO A 121 -10.93 -13.21 -10.42
C PRO A 121 -10.83 -12.11 -11.48
N HIS A 122 -11.25 -12.40 -12.71
CA HIS A 122 -11.22 -11.44 -13.83
C HIS A 122 -12.61 -10.94 -14.23
N GLN A 123 -13.67 -11.52 -13.67
CA GLN A 123 -15.06 -11.22 -13.98
C GLN A 123 -15.83 -11.12 -12.67
N HIS A 124 -16.94 -10.37 -12.69
CA HIS A 124 -17.79 -10.16 -11.51
C HIS A 124 -16.97 -9.60 -10.34
N ILE A 125 -16.41 -8.40 -10.53
CA ILE A 125 -15.59 -7.72 -9.53
C ILE A 125 -16.12 -6.33 -9.27
N GLN A 126 -16.10 -5.92 -8.00
CA GLN A 126 -16.48 -4.57 -7.57
C GLN A 126 -15.45 -4.11 -6.53
N ALA A 127 -14.80 -2.97 -6.76
CA ALA A 127 -13.93 -2.37 -5.76
C ALA A 127 -14.79 -1.59 -4.76
N ILE A 128 -14.49 -1.75 -3.47
CA ILE A 128 -14.98 -0.84 -2.43
C ILE A 128 -13.79 0.03 -2.06
N ALA A 129 -13.83 1.29 -2.46
CA ALA A 129 -12.77 2.24 -2.22
C ALA A 129 -13.21 3.24 -1.14
N CYS A 130 -12.31 3.52 -0.19
CA CYS A 130 -12.47 4.69 0.65
C CYS A 130 -12.35 5.94 -0.24
N PRO A 131 -13.32 6.88 -0.22
CA PRO A 131 -13.27 8.03 -1.11
C PRO A 131 -12.17 9.04 -0.75
N LEU A 132 -11.51 8.89 0.40
CA LEU A 132 -10.44 9.78 0.86
C LEU A 132 -9.05 9.32 0.39
N CYS A 133 -8.77 8.01 0.34
CA CYS A 133 -7.48 7.48 -0.14
C CYS A 133 -7.56 6.63 -1.41
N GLY A 134 -8.75 6.22 -1.82
CA GLY A 134 -8.95 5.32 -2.95
C GLY A 134 -8.66 3.84 -2.66
N ASP A 135 -8.18 3.50 -1.45
CA ASP A 135 -7.86 2.12 -1.08
C ASP A 135 -9.08 1.38 -0.52
N GLY A 136 -9.08 0.07 -0.71
CA GLY A 136 -9.99 -0.85 -0.06
C GLY A 136 -10.03 -2.23 -0.71
N PRO A 137 -10.88 -3.12 -0.21
CA PRO A 137 -10.95 -4.48 -0.72
C PRO A 137 -11.66 -4.57 -2.07
N ILE A 138 -11.38 -5.66 -2.80
CA ILE A 138 -12.09 -6.02 -4.04
C ILE A 138 -13.07 -7.15 -3.74
N VAL A 139 -14.34 -6.94 -4.03
CA VAL A 139 -15.42 -7.94 -3.91
C VAL A 139 -15.48 -8.75 -5.21
N ALA A 140 -15.69 -10.06 -5.11
CA ALA A 140 -15.73 -10.96 -6.26
C ALA A 140 -16.97 -11.87 -6.31
N GLY A 141 -17.31 -12.33 -7.52
CA GLY A 141 -18.35 -13.33 -7.79
C GLY A 141 -19.75 -12.84 -7.44
N ALA A 142 -20.57 -13.74 -6.87
CA ALA A 142 -21.96 -13.46 -6.54
C ALA A 142 -22.14 -12.27 -5.56
N LEU A 143 -21.13 -11.96 -4.75
CA LEU A 143 -21.16 -10.77 -3.89
C LEU A 143 -21.03 -9.48 -4.72
N ALA A 144 -20.19 -9.48 -5.75
CA ALA A 144 -20.08 -8.34 -6.66
C ALA A 144 -21.37 -8.16 -7.48
N ASP A 145 -21.96 -9.26 -7.95
CA ASP A 145 -23.23 -9.23 -8.70
C ASP A 145 -24.42 -8.74 -7.86
N ALA A 146 -24.37 -8.95 -6.54
CA ALA A 146 -25.38 -8.46 -5.59
C ALA A 146 -25.27 -6.95 -5.28
N THR A 147 -24.38 -6.24 -5.97
CA THR A 147 -24.13 -4.81 -5.82
C THR A 147 -24.74 -4.09 -7.03
N PRO A 148 -26.05 -3.74 -7.01
CA PRO A 148 -26.76 -3.20 -8.18
C PRO A 148 -26.26 -1.83 -8.64
N ASP A 149 -25.57 -1.10 -7.76
CA ASP A 149 -24.94 0.19 -8.00
C ASP A 149 -23.71 0.35 -7.09
N GLU A 150 -22.81 1.27 -7.43
CA GLU A 150 -21.52 1.46 -6.74
C GLU A 150 -21.65 1.81 -5.24
N HIS A 151 -22.85 2.23 -4.79
CA HIS A 151 -23.11 2.60 -3.40
C HIS A 151 -23.81 1.51 -2.57
N THR A 152 -24.36 0.48 -3.22
CA THR A 152 -25.10 -0.59 -2.54
C THR A 152 -24.17 -1.74 -2.14
N ILE A 153 -23.67 -1.69 -0.89
CA ILE A 153 -22.81 -2.76 -0.36
C ILE A 153 -23.68 -3.90 0.22
N PRO A 154 -23.51 -5.16 -0.25
CA PRO A 154 -24.22 -6.32 0.30
C PRO A 154 -23.99 -6.49 1.80
N ALA A 155 -25.01 -6.93 2.54
CA ALA A 155 -24.95 -7.09 3.99
C ALA A 155 -23.73 -7.88 4.51
N PRO A 156 -23.36 -9.05 3.93
CA PRO A 156 -22.18 -9.79 4.38
C PRO A 156 -20.87 -9.02 4.20
N VAL A 157 -20.76 -8.25 3.12
CA VAL A 157 -19.59 -7.41 2.84
C VAL A 157 -19.54 -6.23 3.80
N ARG A 158 -20.68 -5.56 4.04
CA ARG A 158 -20.80 -4.47 5.02
C ARG A 158 -20.40 -4.92 6.42
N GLN A 159 -20.93 -6.06 6.86
CA GLN A 159 -20.60 -6.64 8.16
C GLN A 159 -19.10 -6.94 8.27
N TRP A 160 -18.48 -7.49 7.23
CA TRP A 160 -17.03 -7.70 7.20
C TRP A 160 -16.28 -6.38 7.32
N LEU A 161 -16.67 -5.35 6.55
CA LEU A 161 -16.02 -4.04 6.58
C LEU A 161 -16.09 -3.42 7.98
N GLU A 162 -17.25 -3.44 8.62
CA GLU A 162 -17.46 -2.93 9.99
C GLU A 162 -16.58 -3.67 11.01
N GLN A 163 -16.48 -5.00 10.90
CA GLN A 163 -15.57 -5.80 11.75
C GLN A 163 -14.08 -5.46 11.52
N HIS A 164 -13.74 -4.94 10.34
CA HIS A 164 -12.40 -4.48 9.99
C HIS A 164 -12.21 -2.97 10.23
N GLY A 165 -13.11 -2.36 11.00
CA GLY A 165 -13.03 -0.97 11.42
C GLY A 165 -13.36 0.02 10.31
N TRP A 166 -14.06 -0.39 9.24
CA TRP A 166 -14.69 0.58 8.36
C TRP A 166 -15.95 1.13 9.01
N SER A 167 -16.30 2.38 8.68
CA SER A 167 -17.51 3.01 9.18
C SER A 167 -18.32 3.60 8.04
N GLN A 168 -19.65 3.55 8.21
CA GLN A 168 -20.53 4.31 7.35
C GLN A 168 -20.38 5.80 7.66
N ASP A 169 -20.14 6.58 6.62
CA ASP A 169 -20.12 8.03 6.69
C ASP A 169 -21.33 8.58 5.93
N PRO A 170 -22.07 9.57 6.48
CA PRO A 170 -23.25 10.13 5.83
C PRO A 170 -22.98 10.77 4.46
N GLU A 171 -21.77 11.28 4.24
CA GLU A 171 -21.38 11.94 2.97
C GLU A 171 -20.69 10.96 2.01
N HIS A 172 -19.98 9.96 2.54
CA HIS A 172 -19.02 9.15 1.80
C HIS A 172 -19.35 7.64 1.72
N ALA A 173 -20.52 7.23 2.23
CA ALA A 173 -21.04 5.86 2.30
C ALA A 173 -20.21 4.86 3.13
N MET A 174 -18.92 4.68 2.83
CA MET A 174 -17.96 3.87 3.59
C MET A 174 -16.56 4.48 3.61
N VAL A 175 -16.01 4.63 4.81
CA VAL A 175 -14.68 5.19 5.05
C VAL A 175 -13.81 4.16 5.76
N CYS A 176 -12.54 4.04 5.33
CA CYS A 176 -11.61 3.09 5.91
C CYS A 176 -11.17 3.53 7.32
N PRO A 177 -10.69 2.60 8.16
CA PRO A 177 -10.31 2.89 9.55
C PRO A 177 -9.25 4.00 9.71
N ASP A 178 -8.43 4.24 8.69
CA ASP A 178 -7.36 5.25 8.75
C ASP A 178 -7.87 6.68 8.50
N HIS A 179 -9.09 6.82 7.97
CA HIS A 179 -9.73 8.11 7.70
C HIS A 179 -11.05 8.29 8.46
N GLN A 180 -11.26 7.51 9.52
CA GLN A 180 -12.44 7.71 10.36
C GLN A 180 -12.37 9.06 11.07
N PRO A 181 -13.51 9.77 11.19
CA PRO A 181 -13.58 10.93 12.06
C PRO A 181 -13.30 10.48 13.50
N VAL A 182 -12.31 11.11 14.14
CA VAL A 182 -12.01 10.86 15.55
C VAL A 182 -13.24 11.29 16.36
N PRO A 183 -13.87 10.38 17.14
CA PRO A 183 -15.00 10.78 17.97
C PRO A 183 -14.52 11.82 18.99
N SER A 184 -15.16 12.98 18.98
CA SER A 184 -14.89 14.08 19.94
C SER A 184 -15.41 13.77 21.33
#